data_AF-A0A1L7SIC9-F1
#
_entry.id   AF-A0A1L7SIC9-F1
#
_cell.length_a   1.000
_cell.length_b   1.000
_cell.length_c   1.000
_cell.angle_alpha   90.00
_cell.angle_beta   90.00
_cell.angle_gamma   90.00
#
_symmetry.space_group_name_H-M   'P 1'
#
loop_
_entity.id
_entity.type
_entity.pdbx_description
1 polymer ?
#
loop_
_entity_poly.entity_id
_entity_poly.type
_entity_poly.pdbx_seq_one_letter_code
_entity_poly.pdbx_strand_id
1 'polypeptide(L)'
;MPSSNYSDFASWIGVEHEDNQPEGTITEINGGSANVGQGFGGSNIWLRTIKANKPSMMMDNIFIYIGHGDGARTDDLAKGAKGEYRYLDWSRNMTANRFITEFALWRQTIPQGAPPAGWDGMTSDINAGRGGDNLYLIWKSDVYTGSK
;
A
#
# COMPACT_ATOMS: atom_id res chain seq x y z
N MET A 1 -12.56 9.68 -13.79
CA MET A 1 -12.69 10.79 -14.77
C MET A 1 -11.31 11.40 -14.82
N PRO A 2 -10.67 11.51 -15.99
CA PRO A 2 -9.32 12.06 -16.09
C PRO A 2 -9.18 13.38 -15.33
N SER A 3 -8.07 13.55 -14.58
CA SER A 3 -7.85 14.73 -13.75
C SER A 3 -6.57 15.45 -14.16
N SER A 4 -6.61 16.78 -14.14
CA SER A 4 -5.42 17.63 -14.27
C SER A 4 -4.90 18.13 -12.92
N ASN A 5 -5.60 17.81 -11.81
CA ASN A 5 -5.20 18.21 -10.47
C ASN A 5 -4.32 17.13 -9.84
N TYR A 6 -3.03 17.43 -9.63
CA TYR A 6 -2.09 16.45 -9.08
C TYR A 6 -2.47 16.00 -7.66
N SER A 7 -3.22 16.80 -6.88
CA SER A 7 -3.59 16.42 -5.50
C SER A 7 -4.61 15.29 -5.42
N ASP A 8 -5.22 14.91 -6.55
CA ASP A 8 -6.12 13.75 -6.61
C ASP A 8 -5.33 12.44 -6.55
N PHE A 9 -4.04 12.48 -6.90
CA PHE A 9 -3.16 11.34 -7.00
C PHE A 9 -2.33 11.13 -5.73
N ALA A 10 -1.96 9.89 -5.47
CA ALA A 10 -1.15 9.51 -4.33
C ALA A 10 0.35 9.75 -4.60
N SER A 11 1.09 10.08 -3.55
CA SER A 11 2.54 10.30 -3.61
C SER A 11 3.38 9.38 -2.74
N TRP A 12 2.82 8.93 -1.62
CA TRP A 12 3.53 8.14 -0.61
C TRP A 12 2.54 7.33 0.22
N ILE A 13 3.01 6.22 0.80
CA ILE A 13 2.31 5.46 1.84
C ILE A 13 3.07 5.59 3.17
N GLY A 14 2.49 6.33 4.11
CA GLY A 14 3.01 6.41 5.48
C GLY A 14 2.73 5.10 6.22
N VAL A 15 3.68 4.68 7.06
CA VAL A 15 3.52 3.52 7.96
C VAL A 15 3.50 4.02 9.39
N GLU A 16 2.43 3.70 10.11
CA GLU A 16 2.19 4.11 11.49
C GLU A 16 2.18 2.88 12.40
N HIS A 17 2.97 2.94 13.48
CA HIS A 17 3.06 1.88 14.49
C HIS A 17 2.34 2.35 15.76
N GLU A 18 1.02 2.13 15.80
CA GLU A 18 0.13 2.66 16.85
C GLU A 18 -0.77 1.55 17.39
N ASP A 19 -1.07 1.56 18.68
CA ASP A 19 -1.89 0.52 19.33
C ASP A 19 -3.32 0.47 18.76
N ASN A 20 -3.90 1.64 18.44
CA ASN A 20 -5.24 1.76 17.85
C ASN A 20 -5.14 2.31 16.43
N GLN A 21 -6.13 2.01 15.59
CA GLN A 21 -6.18 2.53 14.22
C GLN A 21 -6.29 4.07 14.21
N PRO A 22 -5.28 4.79 13.69
CA PRO A 22 -5.35 6.24 13.55
C PRO A 22 -6.39 6.64 12.50
N GLU A 23 -7.06 7.77 12.72
CA GLU A 23 -8.03 8.32 11.77
C GLU A 23 -7.37 8.61 10.42
N GLY A 24 -8.07 8.32 9.31
CA GLY A 24 -7.60 8.61 7.95
C GLY A 24 -6.53 7.65 7.43
N THR A 25 -6.33 6.51 8.10
CA THR A 25 -5.56 5.38 7.56
C THR A 25 -6.39 4.58 6.55
N ILE A 26 -5.69 3.87 5.67
CA ILE A 26 -6.26 2.99 4.65
C ILE A 26 -7.08 1.90 5.33
N THR A 27 -8.28 1.65 4.78
CA THR A 27 -9.23 0.65 5.28
C THR A 27 -9.14 -0.66 4.50
N GLU A 28 -9.68 -1.73 5.08
CA GLU A 28 -9.87 -3.01 4.40
C GLU A 28 -11.27 -3.07 3.77
N ILE A 29 -11.39 -3.59 2.54
CA ILE A 29 -12.62 -3.47 1.73
C ILE A 29 -13.74 -4.47 2.05
N ASN A 30 -13.44 -5.54 2.79
CA ASN A 30 -14.40 -6.60 3.14
C ASN A 30 -14.74 -6.62 4.64
N GLY A 31 -14.41 -5.56 5.38
CA GLY A 31 -14.66 -5.47 6.82
C GLY A 31 -13.69 -6.26 7.68
N GLY A 32 -12.61 -6.79 7.10
CA GLY A 32 -11.48 -7.36 7.82
C GLY A 32 -10.65 -6.30 8.53
N SER A 33 -9.66 -6.74 9.33
CA SER A 33 -8.76 -5.82 10.01
C SER A 33 -7.81 -5.13 9.03
N ALA A 34 -7.75 -3.79 9.10
CA ALA A 34 -6.78 -2.95 8.40
C ALA A 34 -5.38 -2.97 9.06
N ASN A 35 -5.23 -3.63 10.21
CA ASN A 35 -3.92 -3.84 10.84
C ASN A 35 -3.11 -4.82 9.99
N VAL A 36 -2.03 -4.35 9.36
CA VAL A 36 -1.15 -5.19 8.54
C VAL A 36 -0.52 -6.31 9.38
N GLY A 37 -0.20 -6.03 10.65
CA GLY A 37 0.39 -6.97 11.60
C GLY A 37 -0.59 -7.95 12.26
N GLN A 38 -1.88 -7.91 11.91
CA GLN A 38 -2.92 -8.74 12.54
C GLN A 38 -2.55 -10.23 12.53
N GLY A 39 -2.56 -10.84 13.72
CA GLY A 39 -2.35 -12.30 13.89
C GLY A 39 -0.90 -12.74 14.02
N PHE A 40 0.08 -11.83 13.99
CA PHE A 40 1.50 -12.19 13.99
C PHE A 40 2.26 -11.87 15.29
N GLY A 41 1.57 -11.38 16.32
CA GLY A 41 2.16 -11.13 17.65
C GLY A 41 3.19 -9.98 17.71
N GLY A 42 3.29 -9.17 16.65
CA GLY A 42 4.14 -7.97 16.59
C GLY A 42 3.36 -6.68 16.88
N SER A 43 3.92 -5.55 16.46
CA SER A 43 3.25 -4.25 16.53
C SER A 43 1.99 -4.21 15.66
N ASN A 44 1.05 -3.33 16.03
CA ASN A 44 -0.02 -2.91 15.15
C ASN A 44 0.53 -1.93 14.11
N ILE A 45 0.13 -2.10 12.85
CA ILE A 45 0.72 -1.42 11.70
C ILE A 45 -0.39 -0.92 10.81
N TRP A 46 -0.41 0.39 10.57
CA TRP A 46 -1.43 1.07 9.81
C TRP A 46 -0.80 1.84 8.65
N LEU A 47 -1.49 1.89 7.52
CA LEU A 47 -1.00 2.58 6.31
C LEU A 47 -1.79 3.86 6.09
N ARG A 48 -1.13 4.94 5.67
CA ARG A 48 -1.78 6.20 5.31
C ARG A 48 -1.38 6.66 3.92
N THR A 49 -2.35 6.98 3.08
CA THR A 49 -2.08 7.61 1.80
C THR A 49 -1.76 9.08 1.98
N ILE A 50 -0.64 9.53 1.43
CA ILE A 50 -0.31 10.95 1.28
C ILE A 50 -0.55 11.35 -0.18
N LYS A 51 -1.23 12.47 -0.42
CA LYS A 51 -1.50 12.98 -1.77
C LYS A 51 -0.30 13.71 -2.36
N ALA A 52 -0.23 13.76 -3.69
CA ALA A 52 0.84 14.47 -4.38
C ALA A 52 0.67 15.99 -4.24
N ASN A 53 1.80 16.68 -4.12
CA ASN A 53 1.86 18.16 -4.07
C ASN A 53 2.48 18.76 -5.34
N LYS A 54 2.89 17.92 -6.29
CA LYS A 54 3.36 18.27 -7.63
C LYS A 54 3.30 17.04 -8.55
N PRO A 55 3.27 17.20 -9.88
CA PRO A 55 3.18 16.07 -10.82
C PRO A 55 4.27 15.01 -10.62
N SER A 56 5.52 15.42 -10.43
CA SER A 56 6.67 14.50 -10.25
C SER A 56 6.60 13.62 -8.99
N MET A 57 5.60 13.82 -8.12
CA MET A 57 5.40 13.04 -6.90
C MET A 57 4.32 11.97 -7.08
N MET A 58 3.59 11.94 -8.19
CA MET A 58 2.51 10.98 -8.41
C MET A 58 3.08 9.56 -8.62
N MET A 59 2.53 8.59 -7.90
CA MET A 59 2.93 7.19 -8.02
C MET A 59 2.22 6.54 -9.21
N ASP A 60 2.96 5.81 -10.05
CA ASP A 60 2.38 5.01 -11.13
C ASP A 60 2.26 3.52 -10.77
N ASN A 61 3.05 3.05 -9.80
CA ASN A 61 3.01 1.65 -9.35
C ASN A 61 3.47 1.52 -7.88
N ILE A 62 3.02 0.47 -7.19
CA ILE A 62 3.51 0.04 -5.87
C ILE A 62 3.89 -1.44 -5.91
N PHE A 63 4.94 -1.80 -5.18
CA PHE A 63 5.37 -3.19 -4.98
C PHE A 63 5.82 -3.41 -3.53
N ILE A 64 5.90 -4.68 -3.14
CA ILE A 64 6.38 -5.10 -1.82
C ILE A 64 7.77 -5.74 -1.98
N TYR A 65 8.70 -5.32 -1.14
CA TYR A 65 9.98 -6.00 -0.92
C TYR A 65 9.87 -6.86 0.34
N ILE A 66 10.35 -8.11 0.26
CA ILE A 66 10.47 -9.03 1.38
C ILE A 66 11.89 -9.59 1.38
N GLY A 67 12.60 -9.50 2.51
CA GLY A 67 13.95 -10.05 2.60
C GLY A 67 14.71 -9.68 3.88
N HIS A 68 16.06 -9.71 3.80
CA HIS A 68 16.96 -9.55 4.95
C HIS A 68 16.96 -8.16 5.62
N GLY A 69 16.21 -7.21 5.07
CA GLY A 69 15.99 -5.89 5.65
C GLY A 69 17.03 -4.85 5.31
N ASP A 70 16.70 -3.62 5.71
CA ASP A 70 17.58 -2.46 5.71
C ASP A 70 17.44 -1.79 7.08
N GLY A 71 18.54 -1.76 7.85
CA GLY A 71 18.57 -1.18 9.19
C GLY A 71 18.27 0.34 9.24
N ALA A 72 18.34 1.02 8.10
CA ALA A 72 17.98 2.44 8.00
C ALA A 72 16.46 2.66 7.85
N ARG A 73 15.70 1.64 7.45
CA ARG A 73 14.25 1.73 7.24
C ARG A 73 13.50 1.56 8.54
N THR A 74 12.60 2.51 8.82
CA THR A 74 11.75 2.52 10.02
C THR A 74 10.32 2.06 9.74
N ASP A 75 10.00 1.75 8.49
CA ASP A 75 8.66 1.48 7.95
C ASP A 75 8.39 -0.01 7.70
N ASP A 76 9.00 -0.88 8.51
CA ASP A 76 8.80 -2.33 8.43
C ASP A 76 7.35 -2.73 8.73
N LEU A 77 6.75 -3.48 7.81
CA LEU A 77 5.41 -4.05 7.89
C LEU A 77 5.34 -5.37 8.68
N ALA A 78 6.48 -5.86 9.18
CA ALA A 78 6.58 -7.00 10.09
C ALA A 78 7.15 -6.65 11.46
N LYS A 79 7.16 -5.36 11.83
CA LYS A 79 7.78 -4.88 13.08
C LYS A 79 7.33 -5.69 14.29
N GLY A 80 8.31 -6.27 14.99
CA GLY A 80 8.10 -7.07 16.20
C GLY A 80 7.69 -8.54 15.98
N ALA A 81 7.34 -8.96 14.76
CA ALA A 81 6.85 -10.31 14.48
C ALA A 81 7.94 -11.35 14.16
N LYS A 82 9.22 -10.95 14.18
CA LYS A 82 10.39 -11.74 13.76
C LYS A 82 10.29 -12.19 12.28
N GLY A 83 11.40 -12.71 11.74
CA GLY A 83 11.50 -13.12 10.32
C GLY A 83 11.96 -12.00 9.38
N GLU A 84 11.70 -12.17 8.09
CA GLU A 84 12.10 -11.21 7.05
C GLU A 84 11.36 -9.87 7.20
N TYR A 85 12.07 -8.80 6.85
CA TYR A 85 11.51 -7.45 6.80
C TYR A 85 10.64 -7.28 5.56
N ARG A 86 9.67 -6.37 5.67
CA ARG A 86 8.69 -6.13 4.61
C ARG A 86 8.50 -4.63 4.42
N TYR A 87 8.66 -4.17 3.20
CA TYR A 87 8.53 -2.76 2.89
C TYR A 87 7.75 -2.52 1.61
N LEU A 88 6.94 -1.46 1.61
CA LEU A 88 6.35 -0.94 0.38
C LEU A 88 7.35 -0.02 -0.30
N ASP A 89 7.44 -0.19 -1.61
CA ASP A 89 8.20 0.65 -2.52
C ASP A 89 7.30 1.02 -3.70
N TRP A 90 7.67 2.05 -4.46
CA TRP A 90 6.88 2.55 -5.57
C TRP A 90 7.75 3.16 -6.65
N SER A 91 7.17 3.32 -7.84
CA SER A 91 7.76 4.11 -8.93
C SER A 91 7.02 5.42 -9.12
N ARG A 92 7.69 6.36 -9.80
CA ARG A 92 7.14 7.65 -10.24
C ARG A 92 7.56 7.91 -11.68
N ASN A 93 7.04 7.11 -12.58
CA ASN A 93 7.33 7.25 -14.00
C ASN A 93 6.48 8.35 -14.65
N MET A 94 7.07 9.54 -14.84
CA MET A 94 6.36 10.65 -15.47
C MET A 94 6.08 10.45 -16.97
N THR A 95 6.61 9.41 -17.61
CA THR A 95 6.18 9.05 -18.97
C THR A 95 4.89 8.22 -18.96
N ALA A 96 4.46 7.68 -17.82
CA ALA A 96 3.18 6.98 -17.68
C ALA A 96 2.01 7.95 -17.78
N ASN A 97 0.86 7.47 -18.25
CA ASN A 97 -0.35 8.29 -18.39
C ASN A 97 -1.35 8.07 -17.26
N ARG A 98 -1.23 6.98 -16.50
CA ARG A 98 -2.09 6.64 -15.38
C ARG A 98 -1.29 6.66 -14.08
N PHE A 99 -1.88 7.25 -13.05
CA PHE A 99 -1.28 7.36 -11.73
C PHE A 99 -2.29 6.95 -10.68
N ILE A 100 -1.79 6.50 -9.54
CA ILE A 100 -2.60 5.94 -8.46
C ILE A 100 -3.36 7.06 -7.75
N THR A 101 -4.65 6.85 -7.50
CA THR A 101 -5.54 7.81 -6.85
C THR A 101 -5.98 7.35 -5.46
N GLU A 102 -6.23 6.05 -5.30
CA GLU A 102 -6.85 5.47 -4.12
C GLU A 102 -6.20 4.13 -3.78
N PHE A 103 -6.12 3.84 -2.48
CA PHE A 103 -5.65 2.58 -1.94
C PHE A 103 -6.69 1.95 -1.01
N ALA A 104 -6.71 0.63 -0.98
CA ALA A 104 -7.33 -0.16 0.07
C ALA A 104 -6.48 -1.37 0.42
N LEU A 105 -6.72 -1.93 1.60
CA LEU A 105 -6.26 -3.26 1.96
C LEU A 105 -7.31 -4.31 1.53
N TRP A 106 -6.82 -5.46 1.10
CA TRP A 106 -7.65 -6.59 0.73
C TRP A 106 -7.10 -7.86 1.35
N ARG A 107 -7.79 -8.35 2.37
CA ARG A 107 -7.39 -9.54 3.13
C ARG A 107 -8.13 -10.76 2.60
N GLN A 108 -7.43 -11.86 2.37
CA GLN A 108 -7.99 -13.08 1.80
C GLN A 108 -7.41 -14.34 2.47
N THR A 109 -8.26 -15.35 2.66
CA THR A 109 -7.86 -16.64 3.22
C THR A 109 -7.12 -17.54 2.23
N ILE A 110 -7.21 -17.21 0.93
CA ILE A 110 -6.51 -17.92 -0.15
C ILE A 110 -5.70 -16.92 -1.01
N PRO A 111 -4.57 -17.35 -1.60
CA PRO A 111 -3.77 -16.51 -2.47
C PRO A 111 -4.56 -16.01 -3.69
N GLN A 112 -4.28 -14.77 -4.08
CA GLN A 112 -4.90 -14.09 -5.22
C GLN A 112 -3.84 -13.75 -6.29
N GLY A 113 -4.23 -13.90 -7.55
CA GLY A 113 -3.38 -13.57 -8.70
C GLY A 113 -3.78 -12.28 -9.45
N ALA A 114 -4.91 -11.67 -9.08
CA ALA A 114 -5.43 -10.44 -9.70
C ALA A 114 -6.27 -9.65 -8.68
N PRO A 115 -6.33 -8.31 -8.80
CA PRO A 115 -7.15 -7.49 -7.90
C PRO A 115 -8.65 -7.81 -8.08
N PRO A 116 -9.49 -7.50 -7.08
CA PRO A 116 -10.92 -7.68 -7.20
C PRO A 116 -11.51 -6.68 -8.20
N ALA A 117 -12.71 -6.96 -8.70
CA ALA A 117 -13.39 -6.10 -9.67
C ALA A 117 -13.49 -4.65 -9.15
N GLY A 118 -13.20 -3.68 -10.04
CA GLY A 118 -13.21 -2.25 -9.71
C GLY A 118 -11.88 -1.69 -9.18
N TRP A 119 -10.84 -2.52 -9.12
CA TRP A 119 -9.47 -2.13 -8.77
C TRP A 119 -8.51 -2.42 -9.93
N ASP A 120 -7.52 -1.56 -10.11
CA ASP A 120 -6.64 -1.57 -11.28
C ASP A 120 -5.34 -2.36 -11.05
N GLY A 121 -4.92 -2.52 -9.80
CA GLY A 121 -3.68 -3.22 -9.46
C GLY A 121 -3.63 -3.68 -8.00
N MET A 122 -2.64 -4.53 -7.73
CA MET A 122 -2.37 -5.10 -6.41
C MET A 122 -0.88 -5.39 -6.22
N THR A 123 -0.40 -5.36 -4.98
CA THR A 123 0.91 -5.94 -4.62
C THR A 123 0.86 -7.46 -4.70
N SER A 124 2.02 -8.13 -4.63
CA SER A 124 2.06 -9.52 -4.15
C SER A 124 1.64 -9.59 -2.66
N ASP A 125 1.52 -10.81 -2.13
CA ASP A 125 1.08 -11.02 -0.75
C ASP A 125 2.08 -10.43 0.24
N ILE A 126 1.64 -9.40 0.97
CA ILE A 126 2.41 -8.73 2.02
C ILE A 126 2.73 -9.72 3.14
N ASN A 127 1.85 -10.68 3.42
CA ASN A 127 2.02 -11.66 4.49
C ASN A 127 2.75 -12.94 4.04
N ALA A 128 3.29 -12.97 2.81
CA ALA A 128 3.92 -14.15 2.25
C ALA A 128 4.96 -14.74 3.21
N GLY A 129 4.86 -16.05 3.45
CA GLY A 129 5.79 -16.80 4.32
C GLY A 129 5.57 -16.66 5.82
N ARG A 130 4.55 -15.92 6.29
CA ARG A 130 4.23 -15.80 7.74
C ARG A 130 3.14 -16.76 8.23
N GLY A 131 2.44 -17.41 7.30
CA GLY A 131 1.19 -18.13 7.59
C GLY A 131 0.01 -17.18 7.83
N GLY A 132 -1.19 -17.73 8.06
CA GLY A 132 -2.41 -16.92 8.24
C GLY A 132 -2.97 -16.36 6.93
N ASP A 133 -3.68 -15.24 7.03
CA ASP A 133 -4.33 -14.61 5.87
C ASP A 133 -3.34 -13.89 4.96
N ASN A 134 -3.60 -13.98 3.65
CA ASN A 134 -2.96 -13.18 2.63
C ASN A 134 -3.46 -11.74 2.73
N LEU A 135 -2.57 -10.78 2.48
CA LEU A 135 -2.91 -9.37 2.51
C LEU A 135 -2.30 -8.65 1.33
N TYR A 136 -3.14 -7.88 0.63
CA TYR A 136 -2.73 -7.12 -0.54
C TYR A 136 -3.04 -5.64 -0.32
N LEU A 137 -2.13 -4.77 -0.78
CA LEU A 137 -2.48 -3.38 -1.03
C LEU A 137 -2.97 -3.30 -2.47
N ILE A 138 -4.22 -2.85 -2.65
CA ILE A 138 -4.86 -2.69 -3.96
C ILE A 138 -5.07 -1.22 -4.25
N TRP A 139 -5.10 -0.85 -5.53
CA TRP A 139 -5.27 0.55 -5.92
C TRP A 139 -6.13 0.77 -7.15
N LYS A 140 -6.69 1.98 -7.22
CA LYS A 140 -7.27 2.54 -8.44
C LYS A 140 -6.32 3.55 -9.04
N SER A 141 -6.43 3.74 -10.33
CA SER A 141 -5.67 4.73 -11.09
C SER A 141 -6.58 5.59 -11.95
N ASP A 142 -6.13 6.78 -12.28
CA ASP A 142 -6.78 7.63 -13.28
C ASP A 142 -5.74 8.26 -14.20
N VAL A 143 -6.20 8.80 -15.33
CA VAL A 143 -5.36 9.49 -16.29
C VAL A 143 -5.04 10.89 -15.78
N TYR A 144 -3.75 11.24 -15.74
CA TYR A 144 -3.32 12.61 -15.50
C TYR A 144 -3.23 13.38 -16.82
N THR A 145 -3.96 14.50 -16.93
CA THR A 145 -4.02 15.31 -18.15
C THR A 145 -3.35 16.68 -18.02
N GLY A 146 -2.78 16.99 -16.84
CA GLY A 146 -2.01 18.21 -16.63
C GLY A 146 -0.58 18.13 -17.18
N SER A 147 0.15 19.25 -17.05
CA SER A 147 1.56 19.32 -17.41
C SER A 147 2.41 18.46 -16.47
N LYS A 148 3.32 17.68 -17.04
CA LYS A 148 4.22 16.78 -16.31
C LYS A 148 5.61 17.39 -16.12
#